data_AF-A0A3L6L435-F1
#
_entry.id   AF-A0A3L6L435-F1
#
_cell.length_a   1.000
_cell.length_b   1.000
_cell.length_c   1.000
_cell.angle_alpha   90.00
_cell.angle_beta   90.00
_cell.angle_gamma   90.00
#
_symmetry.space_group_name_H-M   'P 1'
#
loop_
_entity.id
_entity.type
_entity.pdbx_description
1 polymer ?
#
loop_
_entity_poly.entity_id
_entity_poly.type
_entity_poly.pdbx_seq_one_letter_code
_entity_poly.pdbx_strand_id
1 'polypeptide(L)'
;MAVVGRIEQVHATIHLARGTGLTVTSAYIPPKHTFTATDLDTLLTTDGAQLIGADANAHALAWDRASPPNTKGETLTQWCIDNQFLVCNTAECTRYARHHGESTPDVTLSRNCTVYTWTSLYSPYRDHHHIFFDVIVGDDTDALSCPRLRKPMYAWLKADWRNFRLKVDELCRKIGREKNVNTLEQN
;
A
#
# COMPACT_ATOMS: atom_id res chain seq x y z
N MET A 1 -13.97 -4.53 22.90
CA MET A 1 -13.02 -3.44 23.20
C MET A 1 -12.12 -3.26 21.98
N ALA A 2 -12.17 -2.10 21.33
CA ALA A 2 -11.23 -1.78 20.26
C ALA A 2 -9.85 -1.56 20.89
N VAL A 3 -8.81 -2.15 20.29
CA VAL A 3 -7.44 -1.88 20.69
C VAL A 3 -7.04 -0.61 19.95
N VAL A 4 -6.80 0.47 20.68
CA VAL A 4 -6.12 1.65 20.12
C VAL A 4 -4.69 1.23 19.88
N GLY A 5 -4.36 0.91 18.63
CA GLY A 5 -3.01 0.56 18.25
C GLY A 5 -2.44 1.59 17.30
N ARG A 6 -1.13 1.80 17.38
CA ARG A 6 -0.42 2.81 16.58
C ARG A 6 -0.50 2.45 15.09
N ILE A 7 -0.61 3.48 14.26
CA ILE A 7 -0.42 3.35 12.82
C ILE A 7 1.03 2.95 12.59
N GLU A 8 1.25 1.83 11.90
CA GLU A 8 2.59 1.41 11.48
C GLU A 8 2.92 2.18 10.20
N GLN A 9 4.00 2.95 10.20
CA GLN A 9 4.33 3.81 9.07
C GLN A 9 5.83 3.97 8.85
N VAL A 10 6.21 4.17 7.59
CA VAL A 10 7.56 4.56 7.18
C VAL A 10 7.45 5.62 6.09
N HIS A 11 8.31 6.63 6.16
CA HIS A 11 8.37 7.70 5.18
C HIS A 11 9.76 7.76 4.53
N ALA A 12 9.79 8.16 3.27
CA ALA A 12 11.00 8.47 2.54
C ALA A 12 10.78 9.73 1.68
N THR A 13 11.76 10.61 1.63
CA THR A 13 11.71 11.79 0.76
C THR A 13 12.57 11.57 -0.47
N ILE A 14 11.94 11.71 -1.64
CA ILE A 14 12.61 11.68 -2.94
C ILE A 14 12.90 13.11 -3.34
N HIS A 15 14.17 13.46 -3.45
CA HIS A 15 14.60 14.76 -3.96
C HIS A 15 14.64 14.74 -5.49
N LEU A 16 13.86 15.63 -6.09
CA LEU A 16 13.76 15.83 -7.53
C LEU A 16 14.67 16.99 -7.96
N ALA A 17 14.75 17.20 -9.28
CA ALA A 17 15.46 18.34 -9.82
C ALA A 17 14.90 19.67 -9.29
N ARG A 18 15.73 20.73 -9.29
CA ARG A 18 15.35 22.10 -8.88
C ARG A 18 14.92 22.25 -7.42
N GLY A 19 15.29 21.30 -6.55
CA GLY A 19 15.04 21.39 -5.12
C GLY A 19 13.63 20.97 -4.70
N THR A 20 12.80 20.49 -5.62
CA THR A 20 11.48 19.93 -5.32
C THR A 20 11.63 18.59 -4.61
N GLY A 21 10.84 18.32 -3.58
CA GLY A 21 10.84 17.04 -2.87
C GLY A 21 9.44 16.42 -2.85
N LEU A 22 9.38 15.08 -2.97
CA LEU A 22 8.18 14.30 -2.74
C LEU A 22 8.39 13.40 -1.53
N THR A 23 7.57 13.55 -0.50
CA THR A 23 7.59 12.61 0.63
C THR A 23 6.56 11.51 0.39
N VAL A 24 7.03 10.27 0.37
CA VAL A 24 6.20 9.08 0.19
C VAL A 24 6.10 8.36 1.53
N THR A 25 4.88 8.05 1.95
CA THR A 25 4.60 7.30 3.18
C THR A 25 3.93 5.99 2.83
N SER A 26 4.44 4.89 3.39
CA SER A 26 3.76 3.60 3.41
C SER A 26 3.23 3.37 4.82
N ALA A 27 1.93 3.11 4.94
CA ALA A 27 1.28 2.90 6.23
C ALA A 27 0.44 1.62 6.26
N TYR A 28 0.35 1.01 7.44
CA TYR A 28 -0.50 -0.13 7.73
C TYR A 28 -1.27 0.13 9.02
N ILE A 29 -2.59 -0.09 8.94
CA ILE A 29 -3.50 -0.01 10.07
C ILE A 29 -4.15 -1.37 10.22
N PRO A 30 -3.81 -2.14 11.29
CA PRO A 30 -4.39 -3.45 11.49
C PRO A 30 -5.93 -3.42 11.52
N PRO A 31 -6.63 -4.43 10.97
CA PRO A 31 -8.09 -4.40 10.82
C PRO A 31 -8.86 -4.12 12.12
N LYS A 32 -8.36 -4.66 13.24
CA LYS A 32 -8.96 -4.54 14.58
C LYS A 32 -8.61 -3.23 15.30
N HIS A 33 -7.70 -2.43 14.75
CA HIS A 33 -7.29 -1.17 15.33
C HIS A 33 -8.19 -0.05 14.81
N THR A 34 -8.54 0.85 15.73
CA THR A 34 -9.20 2.12 15.43
C THR A 34 -8.18 3.24 15.56
N PHE A 35 -8.43 4.35 14.87
CA PHE A 35 -7.60 5.55 14.92
C PHE A 35 -8.50 6.79 15.00
N THR A 36 -7.95 7.85 15.58
CA THR A 36 -8.52 9.19 15.62
C THR A 36 -7.84 10.09 14.58
N ALA A 37 -8.36 11.31 14.39
CA ALA A 37 -7.66 12.32 13.59
C ALA A 37 -6.24 12.60 14.14
N THR A 38 -6.07 12.66 15.46
CA THR A 38 -4.77 12.86 16.10
C THR A 38 -3.78 11.72 15.83
N ASP A 39 -4.27 10.48 15.72
CA ASP A 39 -3.41 9.37 15.32
C ASP A 39 -2.96 9.52 13.86
N LEU A 40 -3.86 9.97 12.98
CA LEU A 40 -3.58 10.24 11.57
C LEU A 40 -2.64 11.44 11.38
N ASP A 41 -2.63 12.43 12.27
CA ASP A 41 -1.71 13.58 12.20
C ASP A 41 -0.24 13.14 12.25
N THR A 42 0.05 11.95 12.76
CA THR A 42 1.40 11.36 12.69
C THR A 42 1.87 11.07 11.26
N LEU A 43 0.96 11.06 10.29
CA LEU A 43 1.25 10.94 8.85
C LEU A 43 1.64 12.30 8.23
N LEU A 44 1.46 13.43 8.91
CA LEU A 44 1.82 14.76 8.38
C LEU A 44 3.33 15.02 8.55
N THR A 45 4.12 14.62 7.55
CA THR A 45 5.59 14.67 7.65
C THR A 45 6.22 15.85 6.92
N THR A 46 5.45 16.60 6.13
CA THR A 46 5.97 17.72 5.32
C THR A 46 4.84 18.67 4.91
N ASP A 47 5.12 19.97 4.78
CA ASP A 47 4.19 20.93 4.18
C ASP A 47 4.21 20.89 2.63
N GLY A 48 5.20 20.20 2.05
CA GLY A 48 5.37 20.07 0.60
C GLY A 48 4.51 18.96 -0.03
N ALA A 49 4.97 18.47 -1.18
CA ALA A 49 4.34 17.35 -1.87
C ALA A 49 4.43 16.07 -1.05
N GLN A 50 3.28 15.43 -0.83
CA GLN A 50 3.17 14.23 -0.03
C GLN A 50 2.23 13.22 -0.67
N LEU A 51 2.68 11.97 -0.72
CA LEU A 51 1.94 10.81 -1.18
C LEU A 51 1.88 9.78 -0.06
N ILE A 52 0.71 9.22 0.21
CA ILE A 52 0.51 8.19 1.23
C ILE A 52 -0.16 6.99 0.56
N GLY A 53 0.49 5.83 0.62
CA GLY A 53 -0.14 4.54 0.34
C GLY A 53 -0.39 3.82 1.64
N ALA A 54 -1.65 3.53 1.97
CA ALA A 54 -2.00 2.90 3.23
C ALA A 54 -2.93 1.71 3.03
N ASP A 55 -2.63 0.56 3.64
CA ASP A 55 -3.65 -0.43 3.95
C ASP A 55 -4.34 0.02 5.25
N ALA A 56 -5.41 0.79 5.09
CA ALA A 56 -6.12 1.44 6.18
C ALA A 56 -7.13 0.49 6.85
N ASN A 57 -7.44 -0.65 6.21
CA ASN A 57 -8.54 -1.53 6.58
C ASN A 57 -9.85 -0.74 6.85
N ALA A 58 -10.07 0.31 6.07
CA ALA A 58 -11.14 1.30 6.23
C ALA A 58 -11.98 1.37 4.96
N HIS A 59 -13.28 1.60 5.11
CA HIS A 59 -14.22 1.61 3.99
C HIS A 59 -14.99 2.91 4.00
N ALA A 60 -15.01 3.62 2.87
CA ALA A 60 -15.81 4.83 2.69
C ALA A 60 -16.30 4.92 1.25
N LEU A 61 -17.42 5.62 1.06
CA LEU A 61 -18.03 5.83 -0.26
C LEU A 61 -17.08 6.48 -1.26
N ALA A 62 -16.07 7.22 -0.77
CA ALA A 62 -15.09 7.91 -1.60
C ALA A 62 -14.14 6.95 -2.36
N TRP A 63 -13.90 5.72 -1.87
CA TRP A 63 -12.97 4.78 -2.51
C TRP A 63 -13.44 3.33 -2.57
N ASP A 64 -14.35 2.90 -1.70
CA ASP A 64 -14.84 1.53 -1.65
C ASP A 64 -16.32 1.46 -2.06
N ARG A 65 -16.58 0.82 -3.20
CA ARG A 65 -17.94 0.57 -3.71
C ARG A 65 -18.49 -0.80 -3.31
N ALA A 66 -17.62 -1.71 -2.89
CA ALA A 66 -17.99 -3.10 -2.65
C ALA A 66 -18.35 -3.35 -1.17
N SER A 67 -17.69 -2.64 -0.26
CA SER A 67 -17.93 -2.76 1.18
C SER A 67 -18.71 -1.56 1.74
N PRO A 68 -19.61 -1.76 2.71
CA PRO A 68 -20.29 -0.66 3.39
C PRO A 68 -19.30 0.27 4.10
N PRO A 69 -19.56 1.60 4.13
CA PRO A 69 -18.75 2.55 4.89
C PRO A 69 -18.67 2.20 6.38
N ASN A 70 -17.55 2.55 7.01
CA ASN A 70 -17.36 2.39 8.45
C ASN A 70 -16.72 3.62 9.09
N THR A 71 -16.74 3.68 10.43
CA THR A 71 -16.23 4.83 11.20
C THR A 71 -14.76 5.15 10.92
N LYS A 72 -13.94 4.14 10.59
CA LYS A 72 -12.54 4.36 10.19
C LYS A 72 -12.46 5.11 8.87
N GLY A 73 -13.28 4.72 7.89
CA GLY A 73 -13.36 5.39 6.60
C GLY A 73 -13.91 6.80 6.71
N GLU A 74 -14.92 7.03 7.56
CA GLU A 74 -15.44 8.37 7.86
C GLU A 74 -14.36 9.27 8.48
N THR A 75 -13.64 8.77 9.50
CA THR A 75 -12.55 9.49 10.17
C THR A 75 -11.44 9.85 9.19
N LEU A 76 -11.01 8.89 8.36
CA LEU A 76 -9.98 9.10 7.35
C LEU A 76 -10.44 10.08 6.26
N THR A 77 -11.69 9.99 5.83
CA THR A 77 -12.26 10.92 4.83
C THR A 77 -12.25 12.35 5.35
N GLN A 78 -12.71 12.57 6.59
CA GLN A 78 -12.73 13.89 7.19
C GLN A 78 -11.30 14.43 7.38
N TRP A 79 -10.39 13.60 7.88
CA TRP A 79 -8.99 13.98 8.04
C TRP A 79 -8.34 14.38 6.71
N CYS A 80 -8.64 13.68 5.61
CA CYS A 80 -8.18 14.06 4.28
C CYS A 80 -8.71 15.44 3.86
N ILE A 81 -9.98 15.74 4.11
CA ILE A 81 -10.59 17.04 3.82
C ILE A 81 -9.87 18.15 4.60
N ASP A 82 -9.72 17.96 5.91
CA ASP A 82 -9.13 18.97 6.80
C ASP A 82 -7.67 19.25 6.47
N ASN A 83 -6.94 18.24 5.96
CA ASN A 83 -5.51 18.34 5.63
C ASN A 83 -5.21 18.47 4.14
N GLN A 84 -6.24 18.71 3.31
CA GLN A 84 -6.14 18.92 1.86
C GLN A 84 -5.51 17.75 1.09
N PHE A 85 -5.77 16.52 1.54
CA PHE A 85 -5.45 15.31 0.79
C PHE A 85 -6.60 14.94 -0.15
N LEU A 86 -6.23 14.57 -1.37
CA LEU A 86 -7.12 13.92 -2.33
C LEU A 86 -7.05 12.40 -2.13
N VAL A 87 -8.20 11.73 -2.20
CA VAL A 87 -8.27 10.27 -2.33
C VAL A 87 -8.18 9.92 -3.82
N CYS A 88 -7.13 9.20 -4.21
CA CYS A 88 -6.78 8.99 -5.62
C CYS A 88 -7.37 7.70 -6.23
N ASN A 89 -7.96 6.83 -5.41
CA ASN A 89 -8.53 5.56 -5.87
C ASN A 89 -9.61 5.78 -6.96
N THR A 90 -9.60 4.96 -8.03
CA THR A 90 -10.58 5.03 -9.14
C THR A 90 -11.79 4.12 -8.93
N ALA A 91 -12.06 3.73 -7.68
CA ALA A 91 -13.08 2.78 -7.26
C ALA A 91 -12.91 1.33 -7.77
N GLU A 92 -11.73 0.98 -8.30
CA GLU A 92 -11.35 -0.41 -8.51
C GLU A 92 -11.09 -1.09 -7.15
N CYS A 93 -11.43 -2.38 -7.06
CA CYS A 93 -11.15 -3.22 -5.90
C CYS A 93 -9.64 -3.29 -5.63
N THR A 94 -9.22 -3.24 -4.36
CA THR A 94 -7.80 -3.43 -3.97
C THR A 94 -7.54 -4.73 -3.24
N ARG A 95 -8.59 -5.46 -2.87
CA ARG A 95 -8.47 -6.75 -2.18
C ARG A 95 -9.64 -7.67 -2.50
N TYR A 96 -9.32 -8.90 -2.89
CA TYR A 96 -10.27 -10.00 -3.02
C TYR A 96 -10.01 -11.09 -1.98
N ALA A 97 -10.96 -11.29 -1.08
CA ALA A 97 -10.92 -12.36 -0.10
C ALA A 97 -11.95 -13.44 -0.44
N ARG A 98 -11.52 -14.71 -0.54
CA ARG A 98 -12.35 -15.85 -0.98
C ARG A 98 -13.69 -15.98 -0.24
N HIS A 99 -13.75 -15.58 1.04
CA HIS A 99 -14.94 -15.68 1.88
C HIS A 99 -15.68 -14.35 2.09
N HIS A 100 -15.08 -13.22 1.71
CA HIS A 100 -15.63 -11.88 1.94
C HIS A 100 -15.87 -11.07 0.66
N GLY A 101 -15.44 -11.58 -0.50
CA GLY A 101 -15.58 -10.91 -1.78
C GLY A 101 -14.55 -9.80 -2.00
N GLU A 102 -14.92 -8.86 -2.87
CA GLU A 102 -14.14 -7.67 -3.21
C GLU A 102 -14.26 -6.59 -2.13
N SER A 103 -13.18 -5.85 -1.90
CA SER A 103 -13.11 -4.71 -1.00
C SER A 103 -11.97 -3.78 -1.41
N THR A 104 -11.99 -2.54 -0.91
CA THR A 104 -10.95 -1.53 -1.16
C THR A 104 -10.39 -0.98 0.16
N PRO A 105 -9.72 -1.81 0.98
CA PRO A 105 -9.10 -1.35 2.24
C PRO A 105 -7.83 -0.51 2.03
N ASP A 106 -7.22 -0.62 0.84
CA ASP A 106 -6.00 0.11 0.48
C ASP A 106 -6.33 1.44 -0.17
N VAL A 107 -5.73 2.52 0.33
CA VAL A 107 -5.95 3.89 -0.15
C VAL A 107 -4.66 4.52 -0.65
N THR A 108 -4.78 5.34 -1.68
CA THR A 108 -3.72 6.25 -2.14
C THR A 108 -4.19 7.68 -1.91
N LEU A 109 -3.44 8.44 -1.13
CA LEU A 109 -3.74 9.82 -0.78
C LEU A 109 -2.64 10.75 -1.32
N SER A 110 -3.02 11.90 -1.87
CA SER A 110 -2.04 12.88 -2.38
C SER A 110 -2.33 14.30 -1.90
N ARG A 111 -1.26 15.05 -1.61
CA ARG A 111 -1.31 16.47 -1.28
C ARG A 111 -0.16 17.19 -1.95
N ASN A 112 -0.42 18.34 -2.58
CA ASN A 112 0.59 19.11 -3.32
C ASN A 112 1.33 18.30 -4.40
N CYS A 113 0.72 17.22 -4.88
CA CYS A 113 1.14 16.42 -6.04
C CYS A 113 -0.08 15.78 -6.69
N THR A 114 0.06 15.44 -7.97
CA THR A 114 -1.04 14.91 -8.79
C THR A 114 -0.78 13.44 -9.09
N VAL A 115 -1.69 12.57 -8.66
CA VAL A 115 -1.71 11.16 -9.03
C VAL A 115 -2.55 10.98 -10.30
N TYR A 116 -2.01 10.29 -11.29
CA TYR A 116 -2.70 9.95 -12.53
C TYR A 116 -2.52 8.46 -12.85
N THR A 117 -3.23 7.96 -13.87
CA THR A 117 -3.18 6.55 -14.35
C THR A 117 -3.39 5.50 -13.25
N TRP A 118 -4.07 5.86 -12.17
CA TRP A 118 -4.29 4.96 -11.03
C TRP A 118 -5.11 3.74 -11.46
N THR A 119 -4.61 2.55 -11.14
CA THR A 119 -5.26 1.27 -11.43
C THR A 119 -4.87 0.22 -10.41
N SER A 120 -5.73 -0.78 -10.23
CA SER A 120 -5.54 -1.90 -9.34
C SER A 120 -5.52 -3.21 -10.12
N LEU A 121 -4.43 -3.98 -9.99
CA LEU A 121 -4.25 -5.25 -10.70
C LEU A 121 -4.28 -6.44 -9.75
N TYR A 122 -5.14 -7.41 -10.06
CA TYR A 122 -5.28 -8.66 -9.33
C TYR A 122 -3.94 -9.39 -9.16
N SER A 123 -3.69 -9.88 -7.94
CA SER A 123 -2.53 -10.70 -7.60
C SER A 123 -2.97 -12.15 -7.38
N PRO A 124 -2.50 -13.13 -8.17
CA PRO A 124 -2.99 -14.51 -8.07
C PRO A 124 -2.53 -15.27 -6.81
N TYR A 125 -1.63 -14.69 -6.03
CA TYR A 125 -1.01 -15.35 -4.86
C TYR A 125 -1.28 -14.63 -3.53
N ARG A 126 -1.93 -13.47 -3.57
CA ARG A 126 -2.27 -12.67 -2.39
C ARG A 126 -3.72 -12.18 -2.52
N ASP A 127 -4.38 -11.97 -1.40
CA ASP A 127 -5.72 -11.38 -1.40
C ASP A 127 -5.69 -9.90 -1.80
N HIS A 128 -4.59 -9.18 -1.55
CA HIS A 128 -4.41 -7.81 -2.02
C HIS A 128 -3.93 -7.71 -3.48
N HIS A 129 -4.51 -6.76 -4.20
CA HIS A 129 -4.11 -6.34 -5.54
C HIS A 129 -2.84 -5.47 -5.47
N HIS A 130 -2.16 -5.34 -6.60
CA HIS A 130 -1.09 -4.38 -6.76
C HIS A 130 -1.65 -3.08 -7.34
N ILE A 131 -1.45 -1.98 -6.64
CA ILE A 131 -1.85 -0.65 -7.09
C ILE A 131 -0.71 -0.02 -7.89
N PHE A 132 -1.04 0.57 -9.04
CA PHE A 132 -0.13 1.30 -9.91
C PHE A 132 -0.68 2.68 -10.18
N PHE A 133 0.19 3.67 -10.27
CA PHE A 133 -0.13 5.02 -10.66
C PHE A 133 1.16 5.75 -11.01
N ASP A 134 1.01 6.88 -11.68
CA ASP A 134 2.08 7.84 -11.91
C ASP A 134 1.85 9.10 -11.04
N VAL A 135 2.92 9.83 -10.72
CA VAL A 135 2.87 11.03 -9.86
C VAL A 135 3.61 12.20 -10.50
N ILE A 136 2.96 13.36 -10.54
CA ILE A 136 3.54 14.64 -10.94
C ILE A 136 3.73 15.51 -9.70
N VAL A 137 4.89 16.15 -9.60
CA VAL A 137 5.26 17.01 -8.47
C VAL A 137 5.74 18.36 -8.99
N GLY A 138 5.10 19.44 -8.53
CA GLY A 138 5.35 20.81 -9.01
C GLY A 138 4.49 21.21 -10.21
N ASP A 139 4.76 22.40 -10.74
CA ASP A 139 3.93 23.09 -11.75
C ASP A 139 4.30 22.76 -13.20
N ASP A 140 5.04 21.67 -13.46
CA ASP A 140 5.43 21.31 -14.83
C ASP A 140 4.18 20.81 -15.60
N THR A 141 3.45 21.77 -16.16
CA THR A 141 2.35 21.60 -17.11
C THR A 141 2.85 21.35 -18.53
N ASP A 142 4.17 21.38 -18.75
CA ASP A 142 4.77 20.93 -20.00
C ASP A 142 4.34 19.49 -20.20
N ALA A 143 3.45 19.29 -21.17
CA ALA A 143 2.78 18.04 -21.47
C ALA A 143 3.81 16.92 -21.34
N LEU A 144 3.75 16.21 -20.21
CA LEU A 144 4.64 15.10 -19.96
C LEU A 144 4.37 14.17 -21.12
N SER A 145 5.32 14.10 -22.05
CA SER A 145 5.43 12.97 -22.95
C SER A 145 5.72 11.83 -21.98
N CYS A 146 4.64 11.28 -21.42
CA CYS A 146 4.68 10.21 -20.45
C CYS A 146 5.57 9.19 -21.13
N PRO A 147 6.81 8.95 -20.64
CA PRO A 147 7.66 7.98 -21.27
C PRO A 147 6.85 6.71 -21.15
N ARG A 148 6.26 6.25 -22.26
CA ARG A 148 5.38 5.09 -22.27
C ARG A 148 6.08 4.08 -21.40
N LEU A 149 5.48 3.74 -20.25
CA LEU A 149 6.04 2.78 -19.33
C LEU A 149 6.32 1.54 -20.17
N ARG A 150 7.57 1.37 -20.61
CA ARG A 150 8.10 0.07 -20.92
C ARG A 150 8.15 -0.55 -19.56
N LYS A 151 7.03 -1.15 -19.17
CA LYS A 151 6.79 -1.82 -17.89
C LYS A 151 8.14 -2.13 -17.26
N PRO A 152 8.56 -1.49 -16.16
CA PRO A 152 9.48 -2.16 -15.27
C PRO A 152 8.61 -3.22 -14.58
N MET A 153 8.16 -4.21 -15.35
CA MET A 153 8.14 -5.54 -14.82
C MET A 153 9.58 -5.76 -14.41
N TYR A 154 9.84 -5.59 -13.11
CA TYR A 154 10.88 -6.35 -12.44
C TYR A 154 10.99 -7.69 -13.14
N ALA A 155 12.19 -8.22 -13.30
CA ALA A 155 12.47 -9.47 -13.98
C ALA A 155 11.69 -10.69 -13.42
N TRP A 156 10.69 -10.50 -12.55
CA TRP A 156 9.60 -11.38 -12.19
C TRP A 156 9.08 -12.29 -13.31
N LEU A 157 8.76 -11.80 -14.52
CA LEU A 157 8.36 -12.72 -15.62
C LEU A 157 9.55 -13.41 -16.31
N LYS A 158 10.78 -12.93 -16.09
CA LYS A 158 12.02 -13.59 -16.53
C LYS A 158 12.57 -14.56 -15.47
N ALA A 159 12.07 -14.49 -14.23
CA ALA A 159 12.52 -15.32 -13.14
C ALA A 159 11.93 -16.72 -13.31
N ASP A 160 12.81 -17.71 -13.32
CA ASP A 160 12.41 -19.12 -13.33
C ASP A 160 11.95 -19.53 -11.92
N TRP A 161 10.70 -19.16 -11.60
CA TRP A 161 10.07 -19.48 -10.32
C TRP A 161 9.99 -20.97 -10.04
N ARG A 162 9.99 -21.80 -11.09
CA ARG A 162 9.98 -23.25 -10.96
C ARG A 162 11.33 -23.74 -10.44
N ASN A 163 12.43 -23.26 -11.02
CA ASN A 163 13.78 -23.60 -10.55
C ASN A 163 14.06 -23.03 -9.16
N PHE A 164 13.63 -21.79 -8.88
CA PHE A 164 13.70 -21.24 -7.53
C PHE A 164 12.98 -22.13 -6.51
N ARG A 165 11.75 -22.53 -6.79
CA ARG A 165 10.96 -23.41 -5.92
C ARG A 165 11.64 -24.77 -5.72
N LEU A 166 12.13 -25.39 -6.80
CA LEU A 166 12.86 -26.67 -6.72
C LEU A 166 14.09 -26.58 -5.81
N LYS A 167 14.86 -25.48 -5.92
CA LYS A 167 16.04 -25.25 -5.06
C LYS A 167 15.67 -25.01 -3.60
N VAL A 168 14.61 -24.23 -3.35
CA VAL A 168 14.09 -24.01 -2.00
C VAL A 168 13.59 -25.32 -1.39
N ASP A 169 12.83 -26.11 -2.13
CA ASP A 169 12.32 -27.42 -1.66
C ASP A 169 13.45 -28.43 -1.42
N GLU A 170 14.53 -28.39 -2.21
CA GLU A 170 15.74 -29.20 -1.96
C GLU A 170 16.43 -28.77 -0.66
N LEU A 171 16.63 -27.47 -0.45
CA LEU A 171 17.23 -26.91 0.76
C LEU A 171 16.38 -27.23 2.00
N CYS A 172 15.06 -27.02 1.93
CA CYS A 172 14.13 -27.36 3.01
C CYS A 172 14.15 -28.85 3.34
N ARG A 173 14.28 -29.73 2.33
CA ARG A 173 14.43 -31.19 2.56
C ARG A 173 15.77 -31.55 3.21
N LYS A 174 16.86 -30.84 2.89
CA LYS A 174 18.15 -31.02 3.59
C LYS A 174 18.06 -30.55 5.05
N ILE A 175 17.47 -29.39 5.29
CA ILE A 175 17.26 -28.84 6.64
C ILE A 175 16.33 -29.76 7.47
N GLY A 176 15.24 -30.25 6.89
CA GLY A 176 14.32 -31.19 7.54
C GLY A 176 14.91 -32.57 7.81
N ARG A 177 16.02 -32.94 7.14
CA ARG A 177 16.79 -34.16 7.45
C ARG A 177 17.84 -33.95 8.53
N GLU A 178 18.30 -32.72 8.73
CA GLU A 178 19.38 -32.41 9.68
C GLU A 178 18.92 -31.97 11.07
N LYS A 179 17.63 -31.68 11.30
CA LYS A 179 17.15 -31.35 12.65
C LYS A 179 15.74 -31.87 12.93
N ASN A 180 15.67 -32.99 13.64
CA ASN A 180 14.55 -33.26 14.51
C ASN A 180 14.77 -32.39 15.76
N VAL A 181 14.10 -31.23 15.84
CA VAL A 181 14.26 -30.27 16.95
C VAL A 181 13.75 -30.85 18.28
N ASN A 182 13.04 -31.98 18.24
CA ASN A 182 12.46 -32.66 19.41
C ASN A 182 13.38 -33.65 20.13
N THR A 183 14.65 -33.83 19.71
CA THR A 183 15.58 -34.80 20.34
C THR A 183 16.78 -34.16 21.06
N LEU A 184 16.77 -32.84 21.30
CA LEU A 184 17.87 -32.14 21.98
C LEU A 184 17.64 -31.85 23.47
N GLU A 185 16.53 -32.31 24.06
CA GLU A 185 16.35 -32.31 25.52
C GLU A 185 16.37 -33.72 26.08
N GLN A 186 17.58 -34.26 26.25
CA GLN A 186 17.89 -35.35 27.18
C GLN A 186 19.41 -35.40 27.34
N ASN A 187 19.95 -34.50 28.17
CA ASN A 187 21.20 -34.65 28.89
C ASN A 187 21.03 -33.96 30.25
#